data_AF-A0A8T3PGX9-F1
#
_entry.id   AF-A0A8T3PGX9-F1
#
_cell.length_a   1.000
_cell.length_b   1.000
_cell.length_c   1.000
_cell.angle_alpha   90.00
_cell.angle_beta   90.00
_cell.angle_gamma   90.00
#
_symmetry.space_group_name_H-M   'P 1'
#
loop_
_entity.id
_entity.type
_entity.pdbx_description
1 polymer ?
#
loop_
_entity_poly.entity_id
_entity_poly.type
_entity_poly.pdbx_seq_one_letter_code
_entity_poly.pdbx_strand_id
1 'polypeptide(L)'
;MPPLPADVVPASAMHERLAAITRAVIEEAATRGNAIIVGRGGVFIIGRRPDTLHVQLHASLEARVRYLLMRIEEVPVDTRPDEDSLRQLCRSIDSARQGYVRRLFDADWLHVSHYDLSIDSGRLGVEQTADIIESAARHDPPGSPGVPA
;
A
#
# COMPACT_ATOMS: atom_id res chain seq x y z
N MET A 1 -34.35 1.17 -12.41
CA MET A 1 -33.50 0.81 -13.55
C MET A 1 -33.44 -0.71 -13.60
N PRO A 2 -33.79 -1.39 -14.70
CA PRO A 2 -33.72 -2.84 -14.74
C PRO A 2 -32.25 -3.30 -14.67
N PRO A 3 -31.96 -4.49 -14.11
CA PRO A 3 -30.60 -5.03 -14.12
C PRO A 3 -30.16 -5.30 -15.56
N LEU A 4 -28.94 -4.89 -15.89
CA LEU A 4 -28.32 -5.19 -17.17
C LEU A 4 -28.02 -6.70 -17.28
N PRO A 5 -28.15 -7.30 -18.47
CA PRO A 5 -27.93 -8.72 -18.66
C PRO A 5 -26.47 -9.11 -18.39
N ALA A 6 -26.27 -10.35 -17.93
CA ALA A 6 -25.05 -10.84 -17.29
C ALA A 6 -23.89 -11.15 -18.26
N ASP A 7 -24.02 -10.80 -19.53
CA ASP A 7 -23.10 -11.08 -20.61
C ASP A 7 -22.13 -9.92 -20.84
N VAL A 8 -20.94 -10.12 -20.26
CA VAL A 8 -19.67 -9.41 -20.47
C VAL A 8 -19.69 -7.93 -20.10
N VAL A 9 -19.59 -7.67 -18.79
CA VAL A 9 -19.02 -6.41 -18.33
C VAL A 9 -17.62 -6.27 -18.95
N PRO A 10 -17.34 -5.22 -19.76
CA PRO A 10 -16.00 -5.00 -20.29
C PRO A 10 -14.98 -4.98 -19.16
N ALA A 11 -13.81 -5.60 -19.35
CA ALA A 11 -12.79 -5.66 -18.30
C ALA A 11 -12.49 -4.28 -17.72
N SER A 12 -12.46 -3.22 -18.53
CA SER A 12 -12.33 -1.82 -18.07
C SER A 12 -13.43 -1.40 -17.07
N ALA A 13 -14.70 -1.66 -17.38
CA ALA A 13 -15.83 -1.36 -16.52
C ALA A 13 -15.86 -2.23 -15.25
N MET A 14 -15.29 -3.44 -15.28
CA MET A 14 -15.09 -4.26 -14.07
C MET A 14 -14.00 -3.65 -13.18
N HIS A 15 -12.85 -3.25 -13.75
CA HIS A 15 -11.77 -2.61 -13.00
C HIS A 15 -12.22 -1.29 -12.35
N GLU A 16 -12.99 -0.47 -13.06
CA GLU A 16 -13.56 0.77 -12.52
C GLU A 16 -14.53 0.50 -11.37
N ARG A 17 -15.41 -0.50 -11.49
CA ARG A 17 -16.30 -0.92 -10.40
C ARG A 17 -15.52 -1.41 -9.17
N LEU A 18 -14.49 -2.24 -9.38
CA LEU A 18 -13.64 -2.72 -8.29
C LEU A 18 -12.87 -1.57 -7.62
N ALA A 19 -12.42 -0.58 -8.39
CA ALA A 19 -11.78 0.61 -7.86
C ALA A 19 -12.77 1.45 -7.01
N ALA A 20 -13.99 1.64 -7.48
CA ALA A 20 -15.04 2.35 -6.74
C ALA A 20 -15.41 1.65 -5.42
N ILE A 21 -15.56 0.32 -5.44
CA ILE A 21 -15.83 -0.46 -4.23
C ILE A 21 -14.64 -0.38 -3.27
N THR A 22 -13.40 -0.52 -3.78
CA THR A 22 -12.18 -0.41 -2.97
C THR A 22 -12.09 0.95 -2.29
N ARG A 23 -12.41 2.04 -3.01
CA ARG A 23 -12.47 3.39 -2.47
C ARG A 23 -13.48 3.50 -1.32
N ALA A 24 -14.71 3.03 -1.53
CA ALA A 24 -15.75 3.10 -0.50
C ALA A 24 -15.34 2.34 0.77
N VAL A 25 -14.72 1.17 0.64
CA VAL A 25 -14.22 0.39 1.79
C VAL A 25 -13.11 1.12 2.54
N ILE A 26 -12.19 1.76 1.81
CA ILE A 26 -11.10 2.55 2.41
C ILE A 26 -11.64 3.78 3.15
N GLU A 27 -12.58 4.51 2.55
CA GLU A 27 -13.20 5.69 3.15
C GLU A 27 -14.02 5.32 4.40
N GLU A 28 -14.74 4.20 4.37
CA GLU A 28 -15.47 3.67 5.53
C GLU A 28 -14.51 3.26 6.66
N ALA A 29 -13.45 2.51 6.34
CA ALA A 29 -12.44 2.11 7.32
C ALA A 29 -11.75 3.32 7.97
N ALA A 30 -11.40 4.34 7.18
CA ALA A 30 -10.82 5.59 7.68
C ALA A 30 -11.81 6.36 8.57
N THR A 31 -13.10 6.34 8.23
CA THR A 31 -14.15 6.99 9.04
C THR A 31 -14.36 6.31 10.39
N ARG A 32 -14.28 4.97 10.43
CA ARG A 32 -14.36 4.20 11.69
C ARG A 32 -13.11 4.35 12.56
N GLY A 33 -11.98 4.70 11.95
CA GLY A 33 -10.69 4.83 12.63
C GLY A 33 -10.10 3.49 13.07
N ASN A 34 -8.97 3.55 13.77
CA ASN A 34 -8.24 2.39 14.31
C ASN A 34 -8.01 1.27 13.27
N ALA A 35 -7.51 1.64 12.09
CA ALA A 35 -7.28 0.72 10.99
C ALA A 35 -5.93 0.98 10.31
N ILE A 36 -5.28 -0.09 9.83
CA ILE A 36 -4.09 -0.02 8.97
C ILE A 36 -4.50 -0.42 7.57
N ILE A 37 -4.28 0.49 6.60
CA ILE A 37 -4.59 0.27 5.19
C ILE A 37 -3.30 0.09 4.41
N VAL A 38 -3.13 -1.06 3.76
CA VAL A 38 -1.92 -1.38 3.00
C VAL A 38 -2.19 -1.27 1.49
N GLY A 39 -1.54 -0.33 0.84
CA GLY A 39 -1.57 -0.17 -0.63
C GLY A 39 -2.90 0.33 -1.18
N ARG A 40 -3.30 -0.19 -2.36
CA ARG A 40 -4.58 0.09 -3.04
C ARG A 40 -4.90 1.58 -3.28
N GLY A 41 -3.86 2.42 -3.32
CA GLY A 41 -4.01 3.86 -3.48
C GLY A 41 -4.60 4.56 -2.25
N GLY A 42 -4.57 3.94 -1.07
CA GLY A 42 -5.09 4.52 0.17
C GLY A 42 -4.57 5.94 0.41
N VAL A 43 -3.26 6.15 0.23
CA VAL A 43 -2.62 7.48 0.32
C VAL A 43 -3.26 8.54 -0.59
N PHE A 44 -3.78 8.17 -1.76
CA PHE A 44 -4.45 9.11 -2.67
C PHE A 44 -5.94 9.26 -2.38
N ILE A 45 -6.55 8.24 -1.80
CA ILE A 45 -7.98 8.23 -1.46
C ILE A 45 -8.22 9.04 -0.19
N ILE A 46 -7.37 8.90 0.83
CA ILE A 46 -7.48 9.56 2.14
C ILE A 46 -6.36 10.58 2.42
N GLY A 47 -5.54 10.93 1.42
CA GLY A 47 -4.33 11.76 1.58
C GLY A 47 -4.49 13.18 2.11
N ARG A 48 -5.72 13.70 2.24
CA ARG A 48 -5.99 15.04 2.79
C ARG A 48 -6.59 15.00 4.20
N ARG A 49 -6.69 13.81 4.79
CA ARG A 49 -7.28 13.62 6.09
C ARG A 49 -6.26 13.92 7.20
N PRO A 50 -6.58 14.85 8.13
CA PRO A 50 -5.64 15.20 9.20
C PRO A 50 -5.44 14.08 10.22
N ASP A 51 -6.39 13.14 10.33
CA ASP A 51 -6.38 12.02 11.26
C ASP A 51 -5.69 10.76 10.69
N THR A 52 -4.79 10.92 9.72
CA THR A 52 -4.12 9.81 9.03
C THR A 52 -2.61 10.02 8.97
N LEU A 53 -1.85 8.92 9.04
CA LEU A 53 -0.40 8.88 8.83
C LEU A 53 -0.09 8.07 7.58
N HIS A 54 0.49 8.71 6.57
CA HIS A 54 0.87 8.08 5.30
C HIS A 54 2.33 7.66 5.31
N VAL A 55 2.58 6.36 5.20
CA VAL A 55 3.94 5.79 5.27
C VAL A 55 4.28 5.06 3.98
N GLN A 56 5.39 5.46 3.36
CA GLN A 56 6.04 4.74 2.27
C GLN A 56 7.14 3.85 2.83
N LEU A 57 7.03 2.55 2.59
CA LEU A 57 8.13 1.61 2.82
C LEU A 57 8.85 1.33 1.51
N HIS A 58 10.17 1.45 1.53
CA HIS A 58 11.03 1.09 0.40
C HIS A 58 12.26 0.32 0.88
N ALA A 59 12.93 -0.33 -0.05
CA ALA A 59 14.17 -1.07 0.16
C ALA A 59 14.82 -1.31 -1.19
N SER A 60 16.14 -1.53 -1.22
CA SER A 60 16.81 -1.95 -2.45
C SER A 60 16.25 -3.28 -2.96
N LEU A 61 16.39 -3.54 -4.27
CA LEU A 61 15.96 -4.81 -4.87
C LEU A 61 16.65 -5.99 -4.17
N GLU A 62 17.94 -5.86 -3.87
CA GLU A 62 18.75 -6.86 -3.20
C GLU A 62 18.25 -7.16 -1.78
N ALA A 63 17.86 -6.13 -1.02
CA ALA A 63 17.32 -6.30 0.33
C ALA A 63 15.96 -7.04 0.29
N ARG A 64 15.10 -6.70 -0.67
CA ARG A 64 13.80 -7.35 -0.86
C ARG A 64 13.92 -8.80 -1.30
N VAL A 65 14.83 -9.09 -2.23
CA VAL A 65 15.08 -10.45 -2.71
C VAL A 65 15.62 -11.32 -1.57
N ARG A 66 16.59 -10.80 -0.80
CA ARG A 66 17.10 -11.49 0.39
C ARG A 66 16.00 -11.77 1.41
N TYR A 67 15.13 -10.78 1.65
CA TYR A 67 13.99 -10.94 2.53
C TYR A 67 13.04 -12.03 2.05
N LEU A 68 12.72 -12.09 0.75
CA LEU A 68 11.89 -13.14 0.19
C LEU A 68 12.56 -14.52 0.31
N LEU A 69 13.86 -14.62 0.02
CA LEU A 69 14.63 -15.86 0.17
C LEU A 69 14.56 -16.42 1.60
N MET A 70 14.58 -15.56 2.62
CA MET A 70 14.44 -15.98 4.01
C MET A 70 13.02 -16.46 4.38
N ARG A 71 11.99 -16.15 3.58
CA ARG A 71 10.59 -16.49 3.88
C ARG A 71 10.04 -17.65 3.06
N ILE A 72 10.76 -18.12 2.05
CA ILE A 72 10.33 -19.26 1.21
C ILE A 72 10.77 -20.62 1.79
N GLU A 73 11.18 -20.68 3.05
CA GLU A 73 11.61 -21.93 3.71
C GLU A 73 10.49 -22.99 3.72
N GLU A 74 9.23 -22.56 3.78
CA GLU A 74 8.05 -23.43 3.74
C GLU A 74 7.66 -23.89 2.31
N VAL A 75 8.31 -23.35 1.27
CA VAL A 75 8.04 -23.73 -0.12
C VAL A 75 8.78 -25.02 -0.45
N PRO A 76 8.09 -26.05 -0.99
CA PRO A 76 8.73 -27.30 -1.44
C PRO A 76 9.91 -27.02 -2.38
N VAL A 77 11.01 -27.76 -2.19
CA VAL A 77 12.29 -27.50 -2.88
C VAL A 77 12.14 -27.52 -4.41
N ASP A 78 11.28 -28.39 -4.93
CA ASP A 78 10.97 -28.56 -6.34
C ASP A 78 10.14 -27.41 -6.94
N THR A 79 9.45 -26.63 -6.11
CA THR A 79 8.64 -25.46 -6.53
C THR A 79 9.21 -24.13 -6.02
N ARG A 80 10.37 -24.17 -5.36
CA ARG A 80 11.00 -22.99 -4.79
C ARG A 80 11.49 -22.06 -5.90
N PRO A 81 11.07 -20.79 -5.91
CA PRO A 81 11.56 -19.83 -6.88
C PRO A 81 13.06 -19.58 -6.68
N ASP A 82 13.78 -19.47 -7.79
CA ASP A 82 15.17 -19.02 -7.78
C ASP A 82 15.29 -17.50 -7.56
N GLU A 83 16.51 -17.01 -7.34
CA GLU A 83 16.76 -15.59 -7.06
C GLU A 83 16.29 -14.68 -8.21
N ASP A 84 16.50 -15.11 -9.46
CA ASP A 84 16.12 -14.34 -10.65
C ASP A 84 14.60 -14.22 -10.77
N SER A 85 13.87 -15.30 -10.47
CA SER A 85 12.40 -15.31 -10.39
C SER A 85 11.90 -14.35 -9.32
N LEU A 86 12.55 -14.28 -8.16
CA LEU A 86 12.22 -13.33 -7.11
C LEU A 86 12.54 -11.87 -7.50
N ARG A 87 13.66 -11.64 -8.21
CA ARG A 87 14.00 -10.33 -8.78
C ARG A 87 12.94 -9.89 -9.79
N GLN A 88 12.51 -10.80 -10.67
CA GLN A 88 11.47 -10.52 -11.65
C GLN A 88 10.11 -10.27 -10.99
N LEU A 89 9.75 -11.05 -9.98
CA LEU A 89 8.53 -10.85 -9.18
C LEU A 89 8.53 -9.45 -8.55
N CYS A 90 9.65 -9.06 -7.94
CA CYS A 90 9.82 -7.74 -7.35
C CYS A 90 9.57 -6.61 -8.37
N ARG A 91 10.21 -6.67 -9.53
CA ARG A 91 10.05 -5.68 -10.60
C ARG A 91 8.63 -5.66 -11.17
N SER A 92 8.03 -6.83 -11.34
CA SER A 92 6.65 -6.97 -11.83
C SER A 92 5.65 -6.32 -10.88
N ILE A 93 5.81 -6.54 -9.57
CA ILE A 93 4.98 -5.90 -8.53
C ILE A 93 5.16 -4.38 -8.56
N ASP A 94 6.39 -3.87 -8.67
CA ASP A 94 6.63 -2.43 -8.72
C ASP A 94 6.02 -1.79 -9.96
N SER A 95 6.18 -2.42 -11.13
CA SER A 95 5.56 -1.98 -12.38
C SER A 95 4.03 -2.00 -12.29
N ALA A 96 3.45 -3.02 -11.66
CA ALA A 96 2.02 -3.13 -11.46
C ALA A 96 1.49 -2.01 -10.54
N ARG A 97 2.21 -1.71 -9.44
CA ARG A 97 1.85 -0.63 -8.52
C ARG A 97 1.96 0.74 -9.18
N GLN A 98 3.04 1.00 -9.91
CA GLN A 98 3.22 2.23 -10.68
C GLN A 98 2.10 2.40 -11.72
N GLY A 99 1.81 1.35 -12.50
CA GLY A 99 0.75 1.37 -13.52
C GLY A 99 -0.64 1.58 -12.93
N TYR A 100 -0.92 0.96 -11.77
CA TYR A 100 -2.17 1.15 -11.04
C TYR A 100 -2.33 2.59 -10.56
N VAL A 101 -1.32 3.15 -9.90
CA VAL A 101 -1.36 4.52 -9.36
C VAL A 101 -1.45 5.55 -10.47
N ARG A 102 -0.62 5.41 -11.51
CA ARG A 102 -0.62 6.31 -12.66
C ARG A 102 -1.99 6.32 -13.35
N ARG A 103 -2.62 5.16 -13.53
CA ARG A 103 -3.91 5.05 -14.21
C ARG A 103 -5.06 5.67 -13.41
N LEU A 104 -5.09 5.47 -12.09
CA LEU A 104 -6.24 5.85 -11.27
C LEU A 104 -6.13 7.21 -10.58
N PHE A 105 -4.91 7.68 -10.33
CA PHE A 105 -4.66 8.89 -9.55
C PHE A 105 -3.77 9.89 -10.28
N ASP A 106 -3.32 9.57 -11.50
CA ASP A 106 -2.43 10.41 -12.30
C ASP A 106 -1.15 10.86 -11.56
N ALA A 107 -0.68 10.04 -10.62
CA ALA A 107 0.41 10.36 -9.71
C ALA A 107 1.63 9.44 -9.87
N ASP A 108 2.76 9.88 -9.33
CA ASP A 108 3.92 9.03 -9.09
C ASP A 108 3.85 8.46 -7.67
N TRP A 109 3.71 7.15 -7.57
CA TRP A 109 3.59 6.45 -6.30
C TRP A 109 4.81 6.58 -5.38
N LEU A 110 5.99 6.94 -5.88
CA LEU A 110 7.20 7.13 -5.08
C LEU A 110 7.47 8.60 -4.72
N HIS A 111 6.62 9.52 -5.17
CA HIS A 111 6.84 10.93 -4.88
C HIS A 111 6.65 11.21 -3.39
N VAL A 112 7.71 11.66 -2.72
CA VAL A 112 7.78 11.79 -1.26
C VAL A 112 6.71 12.72 -0.69
N SER A 113 6.22 13.69 -1.45
CA SER A 113 5.18 14.63 -0.98
C SER A 113 3.81 13.98 -0.75
N HIS A 114 3.62 12.71 -1.12
CA HIS A 114 2.40 11.98 -0.83
C HIS A 114 2.43 11.33 0.55
N TYR A 115 3.57 11.27 1.21
CA TYR A 115 3.77 10.53 2.45
C TYR A 115 4.31 11.43 3.54
N ASP A 116 3.87 11.18 4.78
CA ASP A 116 4.41 11.84 5.97
C ASP A 116 5.76 11.22 6.35
N LEU A 117 5.93 9.91 6.10
CA LEU A 117 7.17 9.17 6.33
C LEU A 117 7.57 8.34 5.11
N SER A 118 8.85 8.39 4.74
CA SER A 118 9.47 7.46 3.78
C SER A 118 10.62 6.73 4.47
N ILE A 119 10.51 5.41 4.58
CA ILE A 119 11.39 4.59 5.42
C ILE A 119 12.04 3.48 4.58
N ASP A 120 13.38 3.39 4.67
CA ASP A 120 14.15 2.26 4.15
C ASP A 120 14.10 1.07 5.11
N SER A 121 13.07 0.24 4.97
CA SER A 121 12.86 -0.93 5.84
C SER A 121 13.87 -2.05 5.57
N GLY A 122 14.53 -2.04 4.41
CA GLY A 122 15.59 -2.99 4.07
C GLY A 122 16.87 -2.76 4.90
N ARG A 123 17.12 -1.52 5.31
CA ARG A 123 18.25 -1.15 6.17
C ARG A 123 17.92 -1.25 7.66
N LEU A 124 16.71 -0.83 8.05
CA LEU A 124 16.31 -0.77 9.45
C LEU A 124 15.81 -2.11 10.00
N GLY A 125 15.30 -2.99 9.14
CA GLY A 125 14.62 -4.20 9.57
C GLY A 125 13.21 -3.93 10.08
N VAL A 126 12.47 -5.01 10.37
CA VAL A 126 11.02 -4.95 10.68
C VAL A 126 10.76 -4.23 12.01
N GLU A 127 11.40 -4.65 13.09
CA GLU A 127 11.15 -4.12 14.44
C GLU A 127 11.41 -2.61 14.52
N GLN A 128 12.59 -2.15 14.09
CA GLN A 128 12.93 -0.73 14.13
C GLN A 128 12.03 0.12 13.23
N THR A 129 11.59 -0.43 12.09
CA THR A 129 10.61 0.25 11.22
C THR A 129 9.26 0.38 11.92
N ALA A 130 8.80 -0.66 12.61
CA ALA A 130 7.56 -0.64 13.36
C ALA A 130 7.61 0.39 14.50
N ASP A 131 8.70 0.44 15.27
CA ASP A 131 8.88 1.41 16.36
C ASP A 131 8.80 2.87 15.88
N ILE A 132 9.40 3.17 14.72
CA ILE A 132 9.36 4.51 14.13
C ILE A 132 7.92 4.88 13.75
N ILE A 133 7.21 3.96 13.08
CA ILE A 133 5.81 4.18 12.67
C ILE A 133 4.91 4.36 13.89
N GLU A 134 5.09 3.51 14.91
CA GLU A 134 4.32 3.57 16.15
C GLU A 134 4.57 4.88 16.90
N SER A 135 5.82 5.33 16.97
CA SER A 135 6.18 6.62 17.56
C SER A 135 5.53 7.79 16.83
N ALA A 136 5.49 7.77 15.50
CA ALA A 136 4.84 8.82 14.72
C ALA A 136 3.30 8.78 14.86
N ALA A 137 2.71 7.58 14.88
CA ALA A 137 1.26 7.41 15.00
C ALA A 137 0.71 7.83 16.37
N ARG A 138 1.55 7.81 17.42
CA ARG A 138 1.21 8.32 18.76
C ARG A 138 1.21 9.84 18.86
N HIS A 139 1.77 10.55 17.90
CA HIS A 139 1.78 12.01 17.91
C HIS A 139 0.44 12.50 17.34
N ASP A 140 -0.40 13.06 18.21
CA ASP A 140 -1.66 13.68 17.79
C ASP A 140 -1.35 14.88 16.87
N PRO A 141 -1.96 14.95 15.67
CA PRO A 141 -1.86 16.13 14.85
C PRO A 141 -2.54 17.31 15.57
N PRO A 142 -1.96 18.53 15.51
CA PRO A 142 -2.58 19.70 16.13
C PRO A 142 -3.98 19.92 15.52
N GLY A 143 -5.02 19.78 16.36
CA GLY A 143 -6.42 19.91 15.94
C GLY A 143 -7.32 18.70 16.19
N SER A 144 -6.82 17.59 16.74
CA SER A 144 -7.67 16.47 17.20
C SER A 144 -8.67 16.96 18.26
N PRO A 145 -10.00 16.69 18.11
CA PRO A 145 -11.01 17.10 19.08
C PRO A 145 -10.85 16.25 20.35
N GLY A 146 -10.09 16.74 21.33
CA GLY A 146 -9.91 16.05 22.60
C GLY A 146 -8.77 16.50 23.51
N VAL A 147 -7.83 17.32 23.03
CA VAL A 147 -6.68 17.75 23.86
C VAL A 147 -6.84 19.24 24.23
N PRO A 148 -7.04 19.59 25.52
CA PRO A 148 -6.97 20.98 25.94
C PRO A 148 -5.54 21.51 25.77
N ALA A 149 -5.46 22.77 25.32
CA ALA A 149 -4.22 23.52 25.06
C ALA A 149 -3.30 23.64 26.28
#